data_AF-A0A372BH46-F1
#
_entry.id   AF-A0A372BH46-F1
#
_cell.length_a   1.000
_cell.length_b   1.000
_cell.length_c   1.000
_cell.angle_alpha   90.00
_cell.angle_beta   90.00
_cell.angle_gamma   90.00
#
_symmetry.space_group_name_H-M   'P 1'
#
loop_
_entity.id
_entity.type
_entity.pdbx_description
1 polymer ?
#
loop_
_entity_poly.entity_id
_entity_poly.type
_entity_poly.pdbx_seq_one_letter_code
_entity_poly.pdbx_strand_id
1 'polypeptide(L)'
;MKKTQKLLCIGIMFFNCLFQLHAATVPTFYGKLVFHRYSDYDAWDSKLYLYNFTTQQTTLLGTNWKIDHMMNGHFSPDGKWLTFMGVNSGQHYGDAWDVYAWKVGSSELPINLTQGNNKRDEDPKFIDNQRIIFKQNGDLKIVKMMDRTITSVTQNGWDIEESMPYPMVNTTQILYAKGAGNNSRIFSIDQSGAYDTQLTNIASYYPIWWQGSRFLYVRWYSPTNAHDQIYLYDMANKQTTRLPFNSINYDTSDPVPLDQRYMVVSLAGQTGSRGGYDLYIADSQSSNVWPLPVNSNLNELGAFYTPY
;
A
#
# COMPACT_ATOMS: atom_id res chain seq x y z
N MET A 1 31.41 48.52 67.03
CA MET A 1 31.32 48.36 65.56
C MET A 1 30.32 47.26 65.23
N LYS A 2 29.14 47.62 64.72
CA LYS A 2 28.09 46.69 64.28
C LYS A 2 28.47 46.13 62.90
N LYS A 3 28.46 44.81 62.70
CA LYS A 3 28.45 44.19 61.37
C LYS A 3 27.17 43.36 61.23
N THR A 4 26.21 43.92 60.52
CA THR A 4 24.96 43.31 60.10
C THR A 4 25.25 42.40 58.90
N GLN A 5 25.07 41.09 59.04
CA GLN A 5 25.01 40.17 57.89
C GLN A 5 23.59 40.24 57.30
N LYS A 6 23.49 40.70 56.05
CA LYS A 6 22.25 40.64 55.26
C LYS A 6 22.13 39.23 54.66
N LEU A 7 21.06 38.53 55.03
CA LEU A 7 20.64 37.29 54.39
C LEU A 7 20.04 37.63 53.01
N LEU A 8 20.62 37.11 51.94
CA LEU A 8 20.11 37.28 50.58
C LEU A 8 19.23 36.05 50.26
N CYS A 9 17.91 36.19 50.38
CA CYS A 9 16.96 35.18 49.91
C CYS A 9 16.82 35.30 48.39
N ILE A 10 17.52 34.42 47.65
CA ILE A 10 17.29 34.24 46.21
C ILE A 10 16.05 33.34 46.07
N GLY A 11 14.92 33.95 45.72
CA GLY A 11 13.71 33.23 45.35
C GLY A 11 13.90 32.52 44.02
N ILE A 12 13.92 31.18 44.04
CA ILE A 12 13.84 30.35 42.84
C ILE A 12 12.40 30.41 42.34
N MET A 13 12.14 31.16 41.27
CA MET A 13 10.88 31.09 40.55
C MET A 13 10.85 29.79 39.73
N PHE A 14 10.04 28.83 40.19
CA PHE A 14 9.67 27.68 39.37
C PHE A 14 8.69 28.14 38.28
N PHE A 15 9.17 28.25 37.04
CA PHE A 15 8.31 28.33 35.87
C PHE A 15 7.68 26.95 35.66
N ASN A 16 6.48 26.74 36.19
CA ASN A 16 5.65 25.59 35.83
C ASN A 16 5.15 25.80 34.40
N CYS A 17 5.93 25.36 33.42
CA CYS A 17 5.45 25.23 32.05
C CYS A 17 4.50 24.04 31.99
N LEU A 18 3.20 24.30 32.16
CA LEU A 18 2.15 23.32 31.91
C LEU A 18 2.13 23.02 30.40
N PHE A 19 2.82 21.96 30.00
CA PHE A 19 2.61 21.35 28.69
C PHE A 19 1.25 20.65 28.72
N GLN A 20 0.23 21.33 28.23
CA GLN A 20 -1.05 20.71 27.94
C GLN A 20 -0.85 19.79 26.73
N LEU A 21 -0.67 18.50 26.98
CA LEU A 21 -0.71 17.46 25.94
C LEU A 21 -2.08 17.52 25.28
N HIS A 22 -2.17 18.24 24.16
CA HIS A 22 -3.29 18.05 23.24
C HIS A 22 -3.07 16.71 22.56
N ALA A 23 -3.99 15.78 22.77
CA ALA A 23 -4.04 14.56 21.97
C ALA A 23 -4.12 14.97 20.50
N ALA A 24 -3.28 14.38 19.66
CA ALA A 24 -3.27 14.69 18.23
C ALA A 24 -4.64 14.35 17.63
N THR A 25 -5.26 15.34 16.98
CA THR A 25 -6.57 15.18 16.35
C THR A 25 -6.44 14.28 15.12
N VAL A 26 -7.36 13.33 14.98
CA VAL A 26 -7.45 12.48 13.78
C VAL A 26 -7.66 13.39 12.55
N PRO A 27 -6.85 13.27 11.49
CA PRO A 27 -7.08 13.99 10.24
C PRO A 27 -8.36 13.51 9.54
N THR A 28 -9.05 14.44 8.88
CA THR A 28 -10.26 14.16 8.09
C THR A 28 -9.92 14.13 6.60
N PHE A 29 -10.44 13.13 5.90
CA PHE A 29 -10.29 12.98 4.45
C PHE A 29 -11.66 12.91 3.75
N TYR A 30 -11.64 13.06 2.44
CA TYR A 30 -12.77 12.78 1.55
C TYR A 30 -12.40 11.61 0.64
N GLY A 31 -13.27 11.24 -0.29
CA GLY A 31 -12.97 10.19 -1.26
C GLY A 31 -13.18 8.78 -0.71
N LYS A 32 -12.52 7.80 -1.33
CA LYS A 32 -12.76 6.38 -1.09
C LYS A 32 -11.47 5.58 -0.93
N LEU A 33 -11.51 4.60 -0.06
CA LEU A 33 -10.49 3.57 0.10
C LEU A 33 -11.05 2.24 -0.40
N VAL A 34 -10.39 1.59 -1.34
CA VAL A 34 -10.61 0.16 -1.59
C VAL A 34 -9.61 -0.63 -0.75
N PHE A 35 -10.02 -1.74 -0.20
CA PHE A 35 -9.14 -2.68 0.50
C PHE A 35 -9.72 -4.08 0.37
N HIS A 36 -8.93 -5.10 0.69
CA HIS A 36 -9.43 -6.47 0.77
C HIS A 36 -9.34 -7.01 2.19
N ARG A 37 -10.18 -8.00 2.48
CA ARG A 37 -10.21 -8.69 3.77
C ARG A 37 -10.34 -10.18 3.58
N TYR A 38 -9.51 -10.95 4.29
CA TYR A 38 -9.49 -12.43 4.29
C TYR A 38 -9.12 -12.99 5.67
N SER A 39 -9.45 -14.25 5.92
CA SER A 39 -9.05 -14.92 7.18
C SER A 39 -7.60 -15.40 7.16
N ASP A 40 -7.19 -16.02 6.06
CA ASP A 40 -5.80 -16.40 5.78
C ASP A 40 -5.53 -16.28 4.27
N TYR A 41 -4.26 -16.10 3.88
CA TYR A 41 -3.89 -15.93 2.48
C TYR A 41 -4.28 -17.16 1.63
N ASP A 42 -4.20 -18.36 2.21
CA ASP A 42 -4.50 -19.62 1.52
C ASP A 42 -5.98 -20.05 1.67
N ALA A 43 -6.83 -19.24 2.32
CA ALA A 43 -8.21 -19.59 2.63
C ALA A 43 -9.21 -19.41 1.46
N TRP A 44 -8.80 -18.76 0.37
CA TRP A 44 -9.67 -18.46 -0.79
C TRP A 44 -10.94 -17.65 -0.46
N ASP A 45 -10.95 -16.92 0.66
CA ASP A 45 -12.14 -16.24 1.18
C ASP A 45 -12.12 -14.71 1.03
N SER A 46 -11.01 -14.15 0.54
CA SER A 46 -10.88 -12.70 0.32
C SER A 46 -12.06 -12.03 -0.38
N LYS A 47 -12.44 -10.86 0.14
CA LYS A 47 -13.44 -9.97 -0.43
C LYS A 47 -12.90 -8.55 -0.54
N LEU A 48 -13.35 -7.81 -1.57
CA LEU A 48 -13.07 -6.38 -1.73
C LEU A 48 -14.14 -5.53 -1.04
N TYR A 49 -13.68 -4.49 -0.35
CA TYR A 49 -14.51 -3.51 0.33
C TYR A 49 -14.16 -2.10 -0.13
N LEU A 50 -15.17 -1.24 -0.13
CA LEU A 50 -15.06 0.18 -0.42
C LEU A 50 -15.47 0.97 0.81
N TYR A 51 -14.55 1.71 1.41
CA TYR A 51 -14.82 2.65 2.49
C TYR A 51 -14.90 4.08 1.94
N ASN A 52 -15.97 4.81 2.28
CA ASN A 52 -16.13 6.20 1.89
C ASN A 52 -15.85 7.10 3.09
N PHE A 53 -14.83 7.97 3.00
CA PHE A 53 -14.44 8.82 4.12
C PHE A 53 -15.48 9.89 4.47
N THR A 54 -16.27 10.35 3.49
CA THR A 54 -17.32 11.35 3.70
C THR A 54 -18.53 10.77 4.44
N THR A 55 -19.02 9.60 4.01
CA THR A 55 -20.20 8.97 4.62
C THR A 55 -19.85 8.04 5.78
N GLN A 56 -18.56 7.70 5.94
CA GLN A 56 -18.05 6.72 6.88
C GLN A 56 -18.69 5.34 6.73
N GLN A 57 -19.14 5.00 5.51
CA GLN A 57 -19.75 3.72 5.20
C GLN A 57 -18.76 2.80 4.51
N THR A 58 -18.82 1.51 4.89
CA THR A 58 -18.10 0.42 4.23
C THR A 58 -19.08 -0.45 3.45
N THR A 59 -18.78 -0.66 2.17
CA THR A 59 -19.59 -1.46 1.25
C THR A 59 -18.79 -2.66 0.77
N LEU A 60 -19.35 -3.87 0.88
CA LEU A 60 -18.82 -5.07 0.23
C LEU A 60 -19.06 -4.95 -1.28
N LEU A 61 -18.00 -5.09 -2.08
CA LEU A 61 -18.09 -5.10 -3.53
C LEU A 61 -18.38 -6.51 -4.06
N GLY A 62 -19.02 -6.56 -5.22
CA GLY A 62 -19.14 -7.78 -6.01
C GLY A 62 -20.01 -8.89 -5.44
N THR A 63 -21.03 -8.56 -4.64
CA THR A 63 -21.98 -9.55 -4.09
C THR A 63 -22.69 -10.37 -5.17
N ASN A 64 -22.80 -9.85 -6.40
CA ASN A 64 -23.36 -10.53 -7.57
C ASN A 64 -22.32 -10.93 -8.63
N TRP A 65 -21.04 -10.68 -8.40
CA TRP A 65 -19.98 -11.03 -9.36
C TRP A 65 -19.67 -12.52 -9.24
N LYS A 66 -19.41 -13.17 -10.37
CA LYS A 66 -18.97 -14.58 -10.40
C LYS A 66 -17.45 -14.68 -10.25
N ILE A 67 -16.94 -13.95 -9.25
CA ILE A 67 -15.51 -13.80 -8.96
C ILE A 67 -15.31 -14.06 -7.47
N ASP A 68 -14.50 -15.05 -7.14
CA ASP A 68 -14.09 -15.35 -5.78
C ASP A 68 -12.73 -14.72 -5.47
N HIS A 69 -12.38 -14.69 -4.19
CA HIS A 69 -11.07 -14.32 -3.69
C HIS A 69 -10.51 -12.99 -4.24
N MET A 70 -11.34 -11.95 -4.28
CA MET A 70 -10.95 -10.66 -4.88
C MET A 70 -9.95 -9.91 -3.99
N MET A 71 -8.87 -9.39 -4.58
CA MET A 71 -7.74 -8.76 -3.87
C MET A 71 -7.09 -7.61 -4.66
N ASN A 72 -6.26 -6.83 -3.96
CA ASN A 72 -5.34 -5.84 -4.54
C ASN A 72 -5.99 -4.83 -5.49
N GLY A 73 -7.07 -4.18 -5.01
CA GLY A 73 -7.79 -3.16 -5.76
C GLY A 73 -6.98 -1.89 -6.01
N HIS A 74 -7.09 -1.29 -7.20
CA HIS A 74 -6.46 -0.02 -7.54
C HIS A 74 -7.35 0.83 -8.45
N PHE A 75 -7.54 2.10 -8.09
CA PHE A 75 -8.36 3.02 -8.88
C PHE A 75 -7.61 3.55 -10.10
N SER A 76 -8.32 3.85 -11.18
CA SER A 76 -7.77 4.63 -12.29
C SER A 76 -7.43 6.04 -11.80
N PRO A 77 -6.48 6.74 -12.46
CA PRO A 77 -6.15 8.13 -12.11
C PRO A 77 -7.34 9.09 -12.06
N ASP A 78 -8.40 8.86 -12.85
CA ASP A 78 -9.63 9.65 -12.81
C ASP A 78 -10.72 9.12 -11.85
N GLY A 79 -10.43 8.05 -11.10
CA GLY A 79 -11.33 7.42 -10.13
C GLY A 79 -12.53 6.69 -10.72
N LYS A 80 -12.66 6.58 -12.05
CA LYS A 80 -13.84 5.99 -12.71
C LYS A 80 -13.79 4.48 -12.84
N TRP A 81 -12.59 3.90 -12.76
CA TRP A 81 -12.39 2.46 -12.85
C TRP A 81 -11.65 1.93 -11.63
N LEU A 82 -11.92 0.68 -11.31
CA LEU A 82 -11.21 -0.11 -10.32
C LEU A 82 -10.69 -1.36 -11.02
N THR A 83 -9.39 -1.63 -10.89
CA THR A 83 -8.79 -2.91 -11.28
C THR A 83 -8.48 -3.72 -10.03
N PHE A 84 -8.53 -5.04 -10.13
CA PHE A 84 -8.26 -5.97 -9.03
C PHE A 84 -7.96 -7.35 -9.60
N MET A 85 -7.37 -8.22 -8.78
CA MET A 85 -7.22 -9.64 -9.09
C MET A 85 -8.32 -10.46 -8.42
N GLY A 86 -8.67 -11.59 -9.00
CA GLY A 86 -9.61 -12.56 -8.44
C GLY A 86 -9.58 -13.87 -9.21
N VAL A 87 -10.35 -14.85 -8.79
CA VAL A 87 -10.51 -16.11 -9.53
C VAL A 87 -11.96 -16.27 -9.97
N ASN A 88 -12.21 -16.89 -11.12
CA ASN A 88 -13.59 -17.21 -11.48
C ASN A 88 -14.20 -18.13 -10.41
N SER A 89 -15.50 -17.95 -10.15
CA SER A 89 -16.14 -18.64 -9.01
C SER A 89 -15.96 -20.16 -9.08
N GLY A 90 -15.49 -20.74 -7.97
CA GLY A 90 -15.17 -22.17 -7.84
C GLY A 90 -13.83 -22.63 -8.43
N GLN A 91 -13.03 -21.74 -9.04
CA GLN A 91 -11.71 -22.06 -9.59
C GLN A 91 -10.59 -21.75 -8.59
N HIS A 92 -10.53 -22.47 -7.47
CA HIS A 92 -9.57 -22.21 -6.40
C HIS A 92 -8.27 -23.03 -6.61
N TYR A 93 -7.45 -22.61 -7.56
CA TYR A 93 -6.12 -23.19 -7.82
C TYR A 93 -5.10 -22.11 -8.20
N GLY A 94 -3.81 -22.41 -8.05
CA GLY A 94 -2.73 -21.41 -8.09
C GLY A 94 -2.67 -20.53 -9.36
N ASP A 95 -2.98 -21.08 -10.53
CA ASP A 95 -2.92 -20.35 -11.82
C ASP A 95 -4.30 -19.82 -12.27
N ALA A 96 -5.30 -19.80 -11.38
CA ALA A 96 -6.66 -19.33 -11.70
C ALA A 96 -6.85 -17.82 -11.60
N TRP A 97 -5.82 -17.10 -11.14
CA TRP A 97 -5.88 -15.66 -10.92
C TRP A 97 -5.97 -14.89 -12.23
N ASP A 98 -6.98 -14.03 -12.31
CA ASP A 98 -7.26 -13.16 -13.44
C ASP A 98 -7.26 -11.69 -13.01
N VAL A 99 -6.97 -10.78 -13.94
CA VAL A 99 -7.08 -9.34 -13.76
C VAL A 99 -8.42 -8.84 -14.30
N TYR A 100 -9.16 -8.13 -13.45
CA TYR A 100 -10.46 -7.57 -13.78
C TYR A 100 -10.42 -6.04 -13.77
N ALA A 101 -11.35 -5.41 -14.50
CA ALA A 101 -11.65 -3.99 -14.40
C ALA A 101 -13.15 -3.76 -14.27
N TRP A 102 -13.54 -2.87 -13.36
CA TRP A 102 -14.93 -2.52 -13.09
C TRP A 102 -15.12 -1.01 -13.08
N LYS A 103 -16.21 -0.53 -13.67
CA LYS A 103 -16.58 0.88 -13.67
C LYS A 103 -17.19 1.23 -12.32
N VAL A 104 -16.55 2.14 -11.58
CA VAL A 104 -16.92 2.47 -10.20
C VAL A 104 -18.35 2.98 -10.13
N GLY A 105 -19.17 2.31 -9.31
CA GLY A 105 -20.59 2.60 -9.12
C GLY A 105 -21.53 2.03 -10.20
N SER A 106 -21.00 1.30 -11.18
CA SER A 106 -21.82 0.66 -12.22
C SER A 106 -22.53 -0.59 -11.70
N SER A 107 -23.75 -0.85 -12.19
CA SER A 107 -24.43 -2.14 -12.01
C SER A 107 -23.92 -3.22 -12.97
N GLU A 108 -23.11 -2.86 -13.97
CA GLU A 108 -22.49 -3.81 -14.89
C GLU A 108 -21.45 -4.68 -14.17
N LEU A 109 -21.27 -5.91 -14.67
CA LEU A 109 -20.27 -6.83 -14.16
C LEU A 109 -18.85 -6.36 -14.54
N PRO A 110 -17.81 -6.71 -13.75
CA PRO A 110 -16.42 -6.48 -14.12
C PRO A 110 -16.05 -7.19 -15.42
N ILE A 111 -15.16 -6.58 -16.19
CA ILE A 111 -14.56 -7.14 -17.39
C ILE A 111 -13.35 -7.96 -16.96
N ASN A 112 -13.32 -9.25 -17.30
CA ASN A 112 -12.11 -10.08 -17.17
C ASN A 112 -11.15 -9.73 -18.34
N LEU A 113 -10.02 -9.11 -18.02
CA LEU A 113 -9.04 -8.61 -19.00
C LEU A 113 -8.09 -9.71 -19.48
N THR A 114 -7.87 -10.75 -18.66
CA THR A 114 -6.93 -11.84 -18.93
C THR A 114 -7.61 -13.14 -19.39
N GLN A 115 -8.94 -13.19 -19.27
CA GLN A 115 -9.84 -14.18 -19.86
C GLN A 115 -9.61 -15.64 -19.40
N GLY A 116 -9.14 -15.89 -18.18
CA GLY A 116 -8.93 -17.24 -17.68
C GLY A 116 -7.85 -17.97 -18.47
N ASN A 117 -6.75 -17.27 -18.76
CA ASN A 117 -5.65 -17.76 -19.59
C ASN A 117 -4.83 -18.89 -18.94
N ASN A 118 -5.21 -19.35 -17.73
CA ASN A 118 -4.50 -20.32 -16.89
C ASN A 118 -3.05 -19.92 -16.63
N LYS A 119 -2.85 -18.62 -16.43
CA LYS A 119 -1.63 -18.04 -15.89
C LYS A 119 -2.00 -17.29 -14.63
N ARG A 120 -1.05 -17.25 -13.71
CA ARG A 120 -1.21 -16.56 -12.44
C ARG A 120 -1.07 -15.05 -12.64
N ASP A 121 -2.20 -14.35 -12.81
CA ASP A 121 -2.26 -12.90 -13.05
C ASP A 121 -2.59 -12.10 -11.77
N GLU A 122 -1.65 -11.30 -11.28
CA GLU A 122 -1.66 -10.74 -9.92
C GLU A 122 -1.31 -9.24 -9.89
N ASP A 123 -1.62 -8.60 -8.76
CA ASP A 123 -1.17 -7.24 -8.39
C ASP A 123 -1.44 -6.11 -9.41
N PRO A 124 -2.61 -6.04 -10.08
CA PRO A 124 -2.83 -5.04 -11.11
C PRO A 124 -2.79 -3.60 -10.56
N LYS A 125 -2.22 -2.68 -11.34
CA LYS A 125 -2.22 -1.23 -11.11
C LYS A 125 -2.46 -0.48 -12.42
N PHE A 126 -3.27 0.58 -12.37
CA PHE A 126 -3.45 1.46 -13.51
C PHE A 126 -2.20 2.28 -13.78
N ILE A 127 -1.68 2.22 -15.01
CA ILE A 127 -0.66 3.15 -15.52
C ILE A 127 -1.31 4.48 -15.87
N ASP A 128 -2.46 4.40 -16.55
CA ASP A 128 -3.29 5.52 -16.95
C ASP A 128 -4.76 5.05 -16.99
N ASN A 129 -5.67 5.84 -17.55
CA ASN A 129 -7.09 5.48 -17.62
C ASN A 129 -7.43 4.37 -18.64
N GLN A 130 -6.44 3.75 -19.29
CA GLN A 130 -6.64 2.75 -20.35
C GLN A 130 -5.73 1.52 -20.21
N ARG A 131 -4.63 1.62 -19.48
CA ARG A 131 -3.59 0.59 -19.37
C ARG A 131 -3.37 0.18 -17.92
N ILE A 132 -3.20 -1.13 -17.72
CA ILE A 132 -2.94 -1.74 -16.41
C ILE A 132 -1.64 -2.55 -16.50
N ILE A 133 -0.71 -2.31 -15.58
CA ILE A 133 0.46 -3.17 -15.33
C ILE A 133 0.08 -4.21 -14.28
N PHE A 134 0.53 -5.44 -14.45
CA PHE A 134 0.25 -6.55 -13.54
C PHE A 134 1.39 -7.58 -13.62
N LYS A 135 1.41 -8.49 -12.66
CA LYS A 135 2.30 -9.66 -12.66
C LYS A 135 1.60 -10.83 -13.36
N GLN A 136 2.31 -11.58 -14.20
CA GLN A 136 1.85 -12.81 -14.83
C GLN A 136 2.98 -13.84 -14.77
N ASN A 137 2.79 -14.94 -14.04
CA ASN A 137 3.76 -16.02 -13.94
C ASN A 137 5.20 -15.56 -13.60
N GLY A 138 5.32 -14.62 -12.65
CA GLY A 138 6.60 -14.06 -12.23
C GLY A 138 7.08 -12.87 -13.05
N ASP A 139 6.50 -12.60 -14.23
CA ASP A 139 6.88 -11.48 -15.09
C ASP A 139 5.94 -10.27 -14.95
N LEU A 140 6.39 -9.08 -15.36
CA LEU A 140 5.55 -7.89 -15.52
C LEU A 140 4.95 -7.80 -16.93
N LYS A 141 3.63 -7.57 -17.01
CA LYS A 141 2.86 -7.40 -18.26
C LYS A 141 1.96 -6.17 -18.22
N ILE A 142 1.69 -5.59 -19.38
CA ILE A 142 0.74 -4.49 -19.55
C ILE A 142 -0.44 -4.96 -20.38
N VAL A 143 -1.67 -4.74 -19.90
CA VAL A 143 -2.90 -4.94 -20.67
C VAL A 143 -3.56 -3.61 -21.02
N LYS A 144 -4.03 -3.49 -22.26
CA LYS A 144 -4.92 -2.38 -22.69
C LYS A 144 -6.37 -2.77 -22.48
N MET A 145 -7.16 -1.97 -21.78
CA MET A 145 -8.55 -2.33 -21.45
C MET A 145 -9.46 -2.48 -22.66
N MET A 146 -9.30 -1.64 -23.69
CA MET A 146 -10.24 -1.57 -24.83
C MET A 146 -10.18 -2.82 -25.72
N ASP A 147 -8.97 -3.27 -26.05
CA ASP A 147 -8.76 -4.39 -26.98
C ASP A 147 -8.19 -5.64 -26.29
N ARG A 148 -7.87 -5.56 -24.99
CA ARG A 148 -7.28 -6.62 -24.16
C ARG A 148 -5.92 -7.11 -24.68
N THR A 149 -5.21 -6.28 -25.45
CA THR A 149 -3.85 -6.60 -25.89
C THR A 149 -2.91 -6.62 -24.70
N ILE A 150 -2.16 -7.71 -24.55
CA ILE A 150 -1.15 -7.90 -23.50
C ILE A 150 0.25 -7.81 -24.11
N THR A 151 1.11 -6.99 -23.51
CA THR A 151 2.53 -6.84 -23.89
C THR A 151 3.44 -7.14 -22.70
N SER A 152 4.56 -7.81 -22.95
CA SER A 152 5.57 -8.10 -21.92
C SER A 152 6.41 -6.87 -21.59
N VAL A 153 6.69 -6.67 -20.30
CA VAL A 153 7.74 -5.77 -19.80
C VAL A 153 8.96 -6.61 -19.40
N THR A 154 8.76 -7.70 -18.65
CA THR A 154 9.77 -8.76 -18.42
C THR A 154 9.32 -10.09 -19.05
N GLN A 155 10.25 -11.03 -19.25
CA GLN A 155 10.03 -12.26 -20.01
C GLN A 155 10.95 -13.43 -19.61
N ASN A 156 11.29 -13.52 -18.33
CA ASN A 156 12.15 -14.53 -17.73
C ASN A 156 11.36 -15.53 -16.89
N GLY A 157 10.03 -15.40 -16.81
CA GLY A 157 9.17 -16.29 -16.05
C GLY A 157 9.58 -16.36 -14.58
N TRP A 158 9.49 -17.53 -13.97
CA TRP A 158 9.82 -17.74 -12.56
C TRP A 158 11.32 -17.80 -12.24
N ASP A 159 12.21 -17.59 -13.22
CA ASP A 159 13.66 -17.57 -12.96
C ASP A 159 14.02 -16.49 -11.94
N ILE A 160 13.31 -15.35 -11.99
CA ILE A 160 13.38 -14.29 -11.00
C ILE A 160 11.97 -13.78 -10.77
N GLU A 161 11.55 -13.71 -9.51
CA GLU A 161 10.26 -13.11 -9.14
C GLU A 161 10.25 -11.61 -9.45
N GLU A 162 9.35 -11.13 -10.31
CA GLU A 162 9.00 -9.72 -10.43
C GLU A 162 7.55 -9.49 -9.98
N SER A 163 7.36 -8.65 -8.96
CA SER A 163 6.07 -8.51 -8.27
C SER A 163 5.76 -7.06 -7.88
N MET A 164 4.50 -6.83 -7.51
CA MET A 164 4.00 -5.55 -6.99
C MET A 164 4.41 -4.34 -7.86
N PRO A 165 4.12 -4.37 -9.17
CA PRO A 165 4.47 -3.25 -10.04
C PRO A 165 3.70 -2.01 -9.63
N TYR A 166 4.33 -0.84 -9.76
CA TYR A 166 3.71 0.45 -9.51
C TYR A 166 4.21 1.49 -10.51
N PRO A 167 3.33 2.09 -11.33
CA PRO A 167 3.73 3.07 -12.33
C PRO A 167 4.15 4.40 -11.68
N MET A 168 5.26 4.97 -12.14
CA MET A 168 5.68 6.30 -11.73
C MET A 168 4.89 7.36 -12.52
N VAL A 169 4.37 8.36 -11.82
CA VAL A 169 3.52 9.40 -12.42
C VAL A 169 4.31 10.26 -13.41
N ASN A 170 3.73 10.51 -14.60
CA ASN A 170 4.31 11.33 -15.68
C ASN A 170 5.63 10.78 -16.28
N THR A 171 5.88 9.47 -16.19
CA THR A 171 7.04 8.83 -16.80
C THR A 171 6.65 7.51 -17.48
N THR A 172 7.60 6.88 -18.18
CA THR A 172 7.46 5.51 -18.70
C THR A 172 7.95 4.45 -17.71
N GLN A 173 8.40 4.83 -16.53
CA GLN A 173 9.03 3.93 -15.58
C GLN A 173 8.01 3.24 -14.67
N ILE A 174 8.32 2.00 -14.29
CA ILE A 174 7.60 1.18 -13.33
C ILE A 174 8.54 0.86 -12.18
N LEU A 175 8.11 1.11 -10.94
CA LEU A 175 8.73 0.54 -9.74
C LEU A 175 8.21 -0.87 -9.53
N TYR A 176 9.04 -1.79 -9.05
CA TYR A 176 8.61 -3.15 -8.74
C TYR A 176 9.56 -3.82 -7.75
N ALA A 177 9.10 -4.90 -7.12
CA ALA A 177 9.94 -5.78 -6.31
C ALA A 177 10.52 -6.87 -7.21
N LYS A 178 11.84 -7.09 -7.12
CA LYS A 178 12.56 -8.16 -7.84
C LYS A 178 13.23 -9.09 -6.84
N GLY A 179 13.05 -10.39 -7.01
CA GLY A 179 13.46 -11.43 -6.06
C GLY A 179 12.47 -11.61 -4.90
N ALA A 180 12.72 -12.62 -4.06
CA ALA A 180 11.85 -13.01 -2.95
C ALA A 180 12.57 -13.00 -1.59
N GLY A 181 11.79 -12.86 -0.51
CA GLY A 181 12.27 -12.91 0.87
C GLY A 181 13.44 -11.94 1.13
N ASN A 182 14.52 -12.46 1.73
CA ASN A 182 15.71 -11.67 2.05
C ASN A 182 16.44 -11.09 0.82
N ASN A 183 16.15 -11.61 -0.38
CA ASN A 183 16.74 -11.19 -1.64
C ASN A 183 15.86 -10.19 -2.42
N SER A 184 14.63 -9.91 -1.96
CA SER A 184 13.74 -8.97 -2.64
C SER A 184 14.25 -7.54 -2.55
N ARG A 185 14.34 -6.82 -3.66
CA ARG A 185 14.75 -5.40 -3.73
C ARG A 185 13.81 -4.61 -4.61
N ILE A 186 13.76 -3.29 -4.42
CA ILE A 186 13.03 -2.40 -5.32
C ILE A 186 13.91 -2.07 -6.52
N PHE A 187 13.34 -2.22 -7.70
CA PHE A 187 13.91 -1.82 -8.98
C PHE A 187 13.00 -0.81 -9.68
N SER A 188 13.56 -0.08 -10.64
CA SER A 188 12.79 0.63 -11.67
C SER A 188 13.12 0.09 -13.05
N ILE A 189 12.13 -0.06 -13.92
CA ILE A 189 12.29 -0.51 -15.31
C ILE A 189 11.40 0.30 -16.25
N ASP A 190 11.82 0.50 -17.49
CA ASP A 190 11.00 1.14 -18.51
C ASP A 190 9.87 0.21 -18.97
N GLN A 191 8.72 0.76 -19.34
CA GLN A 191 7.58 0.00 -19.88
C GLN A 191 7.93 -0.86 -21.12
N SER A 192 9.02 -0.55 -21.84
CA SER A 192 9.54 -1.39 -22.94
C SER A 192 10.34 -2.62 -22.48
N GLY A 193 10.67 -2.72 -21.19
CA GLY A 193 11.55 -3.76 -20.63
C GLY A 193 13.05 -3.42 -20.68
N ALA A 194 13.41 -2.22 -21.14
CA ALA A 194 14.81 -1.82 -21.24
C ALA A 194 15.40 -1.47 -19.86
N TYR A 195 16.52 -2.11 -19.52
CA TYR A 195 17.45 -1.81 -18.41
C TYR A 195 16.78 -1.49 -17.05
N ASP A 196 16.63 -2.50 -16.20
CA ASP A 196 16.24 -2.25 -14.81
C ASP A 196 17.38 -1.65 -13.99
N THR A 197 17.02 -0.86 -12.98
CA THR A 197 17.96 -0.25 -12.03
C THR A 197 17.55 -0.59 -10.61
N GLN A 198 18.45 -1.20 -9.85
CA GLN A 198 18.23 -1.47 -8.43
C GLN A 198 18.28 -0.17 -7.62
N LEU A 199 17.28 0.05 -6.77
CA LEU A 199 17.13 1.27 -5.97
C LEU A 199 17.40 1.02 -4.49
N THR A 200 17.13 -0.18 -3.97
CA THR A 200 17.32 -0.53 -2.56
C THR A 200 18.31 -1.67 -2.39
N ASN A 201 18.85 -1.85 -1.19
CA ASN A 201 19.89 -2.85 -0.90
C ASN A 201 19.57 -3.81 0.26
N ILE A 202 18.41 -3.63 0.92
CA ILE A 202 17.87 -4.51 1.96
C ILE A 202 16.52 -5.04 1.50
N ALA A 203 16.11 -6.19 2.05
CA ALA A 203 14.82 -6.83 1.79
C ALA A 203 13.69 -5.79 1.80
N SER A 204 13.04 -5.62 0.66
CA SER A 204 12.10 -4.54 0.43
C SER A 204 11.12 -4.88 -0.69
N TYR A 205 9.89 -4.43 -0.56
CA TYR A 205 8.80 -4.73 -1.47
C TYR A 205 7.71 -3.64 -1.41
N TYR A 206 6.64 -3.81 -2.19
CA TYR A 206 5.47 -2.92 -2.24
C TYR A 206 5.78 -1.42 -2.44
N PRO A 207 6.46 -1.04 -3.55
CA PRO A 207 6.76 0.35 -3.83
C PRO A 207 5.49 1.10 -4.27
N ILE A 208 5.33 2.34 -3.79
CA ILE A 208 4.19 3.21 -4.12
C ILE A 208 4.70 4.62 -4.40
N TRP A 209 4.46 5.13 -5.60
CA TRP A 209 4.81 6.51 -5.95
C TRP A 209 3.99 7.49 -5.10
N TRP A 210 4.65 8.52 -4.56
CA TRP A 210 4.00 9.43 -3.63
C TRP A 210 3.99 10.87 -4.10
N GLN A 211 5.14 11.55 -4.11
CA GLN A 211 5.20 12.98 -4.40
C GLN A 211 6.55 13.39 -4.98
N GLY A 212 6.53 14.31 -5.96
CA GLY A 212 7.72 14.78 -6.64
C GLY A 212 8.50 13.60 -7.21
N SER A 213 9.75 13.42 -6.77
CA SER A 213 10.64 12.32 -7.14
C SER A 213 10.77 11.27 -6.03
N ARG A 214 9.71 11.03 -5.25
CA ARG A 214 9.75 10.18 -4.06
C ARG A 214 8.71 9.08 -4.10
N PHE A 215 9.08 7.91 -3.58
CA PHE A 215 8.20 6.77 -3.39
C PHE A 215 8.31 6.22 -1.96
N LEU A 216 7.20 5.65 -1.48
CA LEU A 216 7.12 4.88 -0.25
C LEU A 216 7.35 3.41 -0.59
N TYR A 217 7.90 2.65 0.34
CA TYR A 217 8.07 1.22 0.17
C TYR A 217 8.20 0.52 1.53
N VAL A 218 7.91 -0.78 1.54
CA VAL A 218 8.14 -1.62 2.71
C VAL A 218 9.58 -2.13 2.67
N ARG A 219 10.24 -2.11 3.84
CA ARG A 219 11.60 -2.63 4.03
C ARG A 219 11.68 -3.27 5.39
N TRP A 220 12.34 -4.42 5.49
CA TRP A 220 12.71 -4.98 6.80
C TRP A 220 13.54 -3.98 7.59
N TYR A 221 13.35 -3.90 8.91
CA TYR A 221 14.13 -2.99 9.75
C TYR A 221 15.64 -3.19 9.55
N SER A 222 16.09 -4.44 9.54
CA SER A 222 17.48 -4.82 9.25
C SER A 222 17.55 -6.24 8.65
N PRO A 223 18.72 -6.70 8.16
CA PRO A 223 18.88 -8.09 7.72
C PRO A 223 18.61 -9.15 8.79
N THR A 224 18.61 -8.78 10.08
CA THR A 224 18.39 -9.68 11.22
C THR A 224 17.08 -9.40 11.97
N ASN A 225 16.35 -8.36 11.57
CA ASN A 225 15.01 -8.05 12.07
C ASN A 225 14.10 -7.80 10.87
N ALA A 226 13.30 -8.82 10.58
CA ALA A 226 12.42 -8.87 9.42
C ALA A 226 11.09 -8.13 9.62
N HIS A 227 10.92 -7.38 10.72
CA HIS A 227 9.71 -6.59 10.89
C HIS A 227 9.61 -5.51 9.83
N ASP A 228 8.44 -5.44 9.19
CA ASP A 228 8.18 -4.52 8.09
C ASP A 228 8.13 -3.09 8.57
N GLN A 229 8.78 -2.19 7.84
CA GLN A 229 8.78 -0.76 8.11
C GLN A 229 8.52 0.01 6.82
N ILE A 230 7.87 1.16 6.92
CA ILE A 230 7.70 2.09 5.81
C ILE A 230 8.88 3.04 5.71
N TYR A 231 9.49 3.06 4.53
CA TYR A 231 10.55 3.97 4.18
C TYR A 231 10.14 4.89 3.03
N LEU A 232 10.67 6.10 3.06
CA LEU A 232 10.63 7.06 1.96
C LEU A 232 11.95 6.99 1.19
N TYR A 233 11.88 6.76 -0.11
CA TYR A 233 13.02 6.88 -1.00
C TYR A 233 12.95 8.19 -1.80
N ASP A 234 14.02 8.97 -1.78
CA ASP A 234 14.20 10.17 -2.62
C ASP A 234 15.09 9.81 -3.82
N MET A 235 14.48 9.78 -5.02
CA MET A 235 15.17 9.41 -6.26
C MET A 235 16.26 10.40 -6.66
N ALA A 236 16.07 11.70 -6.38
CA ALA A 236 17.01 12.73 -6.78
C ALA A 236 18.31 12.62 -5.97
N ASN A 237 18.18 12.35 -4.68
CA ASN A 237 19.31 12.27 -3.75
C ASN A 237 19.81 10.85 -3.50
N LYS A 238 19.09 9.83 -3.99
CA LYS A 238 19.31 8.40 -3.70
C LYS A 238 19.35 8.13 -2.19
N GLN A 239 18.44 8.76 -1.45
CA GLN A 239 18.38 8.67 0.01
C GLN A 239 17.14 7.93 0.47
N THR A 240 17.31 7.17 1.56
CA THR A 240 16.25 6.39 2.21
C THR A 240 16.04 6.91 3.62
N THR A 241 14.80 7.19 4.00
CA THR A 241 14.41 7.67 5.34
C THR A 241 13.34 6.78 5.94
N ARG A 242 13.55 6.27 7.15
CA ARG A 242 12.53 5.52 7.90
C ARG A 242 11.47 6.48 8.42
N LEU A 243 10.19 6.18 8.22
CA LEU A 243 9.12 7.03 8.75
C LEU A 243 8.95 6.87 10.28
N PRO A 244 8.53 7.93 10.99
CA PRO A 244 8.57 8.00 12.46
C PRO A 244 7.56 7.11 13.19
N PHE A 245 6.45 6.73 12.54
CA PHE A 245 5.41 5.86 13.14
C PHE A 245 5.76 4.38 13.19
N ASN A 246 6.83 3.96 12.50
CA ASN A 246 7.24 2.56 12.49
C ASN A 246 7.70 2.07 13.87
N SER A 247 7.56 0.77 14.12
CA SER A 247 8.07 0.09 15.32
C SER A 247 8.89 -1.13 14.94
N ILE A 248 9.96 -1.42 15.69
CA ILE A 248 10.83 -2.58 15.43
C ILE A 248 10.28 -3.90 15.96
N ASN A 249 9.11 -3.89 16.61
CA ASN A 249 8.52 -5.03 17.32
C ASN A 249 7.27 -5.59 16.64
N TYR A 250 6.82 -4.96 15.55
CA TYR A 250 5.60 -5.31 14.84
C TYR A 250 5.68 -4.80 13.40
N ASP A 251 4.86 -5.37 12.52
CA ASP A 251 4.91 -5.06 11.10
C ASP A 251 4.11 -3.80 10.76
N THR A 252 4.68 -3.00 9.87
CA THR A 252 4.05 -1.81 9.27
C THR A 252 4.21 -1.90 7.76
N SER A 253 3.11 -2.18 7.07
CA SER A 253 3.10 -2.59 5.65
C SER A 253 2.07 -1.80 4.83
N ASP A 254 2.03 -2.04 3.52
CA ASP A 254 1.06 -1.50 2.55
C ASP A 254 0.79 0.02 2.65
N PRO A 255 1.80 0.88 2.45
CA PRO A 255 1.63 2.32 2.61
C PRO A 255 0.83 2.94 1.46
N VAL A 256 -0.34 3.52 1.75
CA VAL A 256 -1.20 4.16 0.75
C VAL A 256 -1.28 5.66 1.01
N PRO A 257 -0.66 6.51 0.18
CA PRO A 257 -0.80 7.95 0.29
C PRO A 257 -2.25 8.43 0.29
N LEU A 258 -2.62 9.27 1.26
CA LEU A 258 -3.87 10.03 1.27
C LEU A 258 -3.65 11.45 0.76
N ASP A 259 -2.53 12.06 1.15
CA ASP A 259 -2.07 13.36 0.68
C ASP A 259 -0.53 13.46 0.81
N GLN A 260 0.03 14.68 0.89
CA GLN A 260 1.48 14.92 1.02
C GLN A 260 2.07 14.64 2.42
N ARG A 261 1.24 14.28 3.41
CA ARG A 261 1.64 14.04 4.80
C ARG A 261 1.12 12.72 5.37
N TYR A 262 -0.12 12.37 5.08
CA TYR A 262 -0.79 11.23 5.67
C TYR A 262 -0.91 10.08 4.68
N MET A 263 -0.97 8.87 5.23
CA MET A 263 -1.14 7.63 4.48
C MET A 263 -1.96 6.63 5.30
N VAL A 264 -2.58 5.66 4.64
CA VAL A 264 -3.03 4.44 5.31
C VAL A 264 -1.86 3.46 5.35
N VAL A 265 -1.75 2.70 6.44
CA VAL A 265 -0.81 1.57 6.60
C VAL A 265 -1.55 0.39 7.21
N SER A 266 -1.05 -0.81 6.94
CA SER A 266 -1.49 -2.05 7.59
C SER A 266 -0.54 -2.37 8.74
N LEU A 267 -1.05 -2.53 9.95
CA LEU A 267 -0.26 -2.87 11.14
C LEU A 267 -0.62 -4.26 11.66
N ALA A 268 0.38 -5.10 11.94
CA ALA A 268 0.19 -6.42 12.54
C ALA A 268 1.06 -6.61 13.77
N GLY A 269 0.44 -7.01 14.89
CA GLY A 269 1.12 -7.25 16.18
C GLY A 269 1.21 -6.04 17.12
N GLN A 270 0.59 -4.90 16.77
CA GLN A 270 0.47 -3.76 17.69
C GLN A 270 -0.55 -4.02 18.80
N THR A 271 -0.29 -3.52 20.01
CA THR A 271 -1.29 -3.52 21.09
C THR A 271 -2.58 -2.81 20.65
N GLY A 272 -3.72 -3.47 20.83
CA GLY A 272 -5.03 -2.96 20.44
C GLY A 272 -5.44 -3.30 19.00
N SER A 273 -4.65 -4.12 18.29
CA SER A 273 -5.10 -4.70 17.02
C SER A 273 -6.35 -5.57 17.23
N ARG A 274 -7.23 -5.58 16.24
CA ARG A 274 -8.47 -6.36 16.24
C ARG A 274 -8.27 -7.70 15.54
N GLY A 275 -7.48 -7.71 14.47
CA GLY A 275 -7.21 -8.89 13.65
C GLY A 275 -5.72 -9.15 13.46
N GLY A 276 -5.38 -9.81 12.35
CA GLY A 276 -3.99 -10.08 11.97
C GLY A 276 -3.31 -8.79 11.52
N TYR A 277 -3.80 -8.21 10.42
CA TYR A 277 -3.48 -6.86 9.98
C TYR A 277 -4.71 -5.95 10.10
N ASP A 278 -4.48 -4.76 10.66
CA ASP A 278 -5.47 -3.70 10.84
C ASP A 278 -5.05 -2.45 10.06
N LEU A 279 -5.99 -1.67 9.53
CA LEU A 279 -5.70 -0.42 8.82
C LEU A 279 -5.68 0.79 9.76
N TYR A 280 -4.69 1.65 9.57
CA TYR A 280 -4.50 2.89 10.32
C TYR A 280 -4.18 4.04 9.39
N ILE A 281 -4.63 5.25 9.72
CA ILE A 281 -4.05 6.48 9.18
C ILE A 281 -2.76 6.76 9.96
N ALA A 282 -1.66 7.03 9.26
CA ALA A 282 -0.36 7.36 9.83
C ALA A 282 0.10 8.75 9.39
N ASP A 283 0.75 9.49 10.29
CA ASP A 283 1.35 10.79 10.03
C ASP A 283 2.85 10.64 9.71
N SER A 284 3.27 10.95 8.47
CA SER A 284 4.69 10.85 8.09
C SER A 284 5.65 11.74 8.90
N GLN A 285 5.13 12.71 9.67
CA GLN A 285 5.93 13.65 10.44
C GLN A 285 5.98 13.34 11.94
N SER A 286 5.21 12.36 12.42
CA SER A 286 5.15 12.03 13.85
C SER A 286 4.94 10.53 14.09
N SER A 287 4.96 10.08 15.34
CA SER A 287 4.65 8.69 15.68
C SER A 287 3.15 8.39 15.73
N ASN A 288 2.29 9.33 15.32
CA ASN A 288 0.85 9.19 15.47
C ASN A 288 0.27 8.26 14.41
N VAL A 289 -0.58 7.35 14.88
CA VAL A 289 -1.42 6.47 14.07
C VAL A 289 -2.84 6.44 14.63
N TRP A 290 -3.85 6.34 13.77
CA TRP A 290 -5.26 6.31 14.15
C TRP A 290 -5.98 5.16 13.43
N PRO A 291 -6.64 4.24 14.15
CA PRO A 291 -7.29 3.08 13.53
C PRO A 291 -8.46 3.52 12.65
N LEU A 292 -8.62 2.87 11.50
CA LEU A 292 -9.81 3.02 10.69
C LEU A 292 -10.98 2.20 11.29
N PRO A 293 -12.24 2.65 11.13
CA PRO A 293 -13.40 1.94 11.67
C PRO A 293 -13.68 0.61 10.96
N VAL A 294 -12.93 0.30 9.90
CA VAL A 294 -13.11 -0.88 9.05
C VAL A 294 -12.44 -2.14 9.61
N ASN A 295 -11.59 -2.03 10.63
CA ASN A 295 -10.83 -3.15 11.16
C ASN A 295 -11.75 -4.23 11.75
N SER A 296 -11.39 -5.50 11.59
CA SER A 296 -12.16 -6.64 12.10
C SER A 296 -11.26 -7.65 12.80
N ASN A 297 -11.74 -8.87 13.06
CA ASN A 297 -10.91 -9.96 13.58
C ASN A 297 -10.17 -10.75 12.48
N LEU A 298 -10.14 -10.22 11.26
CA LEU A 298 -9.51 -10.83 10.08
C LEU A 298 -8.26 -10.02 9.65
N ASN A 299 -7.75 -10.20 8.44
CA ASN A 299 -6.69 -9.36 7.88
C ASN A 299 -7.30 -8.30 6.96
N GLU A 300 -7.05 -7.01 7.20
CA GLU A 300 -7.32 -5.93 6.27
C GLU A 300 -6.01 -5.42 5.63
N LEU A 301 -5.89 -5.58 4.31
CA LEU A 301 -4.64 -5.37 3.56
C LEU A 301 -4.88 -4.79 2.16
N GLY A 302 -3.78 -4.48 1.46
CA GLY A 302 -3.78 -4.10 0.04
C GLY A 302 -4.70 -2.93 -0.27
N ALA A 303 -4.72 -1.94 0.61
CA ALA A 303 -5.56 -0.77 0.45
C ALA A 303 -5.10 0.10 -0.74
N PHE A 304 -6.01 0.90 -1.29
CA PHE A 304 -5.69 1.95 -2.24
C PHE A 304 -6.71 3.09 -2.14
N TYR A 305 -6.26 4.34 -2.29
CA TYR A 305 -7.06 5.53 -2.08
C TYR A 305 -7.33 6.27 -3.39
N THR A 306 -8.53 6.86 -3.47
CA THR A 306 -8.86 7.84 -4.49
C THR A 306 -9.59 9.04 -3.87
N PRO A 307 -9.26 10.29 -4.24
CA PRO A 307 -9.96 11.47 -3.74
C PRO A 307 -11.34 11.68 -4.40
N TYR A 308 -11.68 10.90 -5.43
CA TYR A 308 -12.93 10.99 -6.20
C TYR A 308 -14.07 10.16 -5.61
#